data_AF-M4VFB7-F1
#
_entry.id   AF-M4VFB7-F1
#
_cell.length_a   1.000
_cell.length_b   1.000
_cell.length_c   1.000
_cell.angle_alpha   90.00
_cell.angle_beta   90.00
_cell.angle_gamma   90.00
#
_symmetry.space_group_name_H-M   'P 1'
#
loop_
_entity.id
_entity.type
_entity.pdbx_description
1 polymer ?
#
loop_
_entity_poly.entity_id
_entity_poly.type
_entity_poly.pdbx_seq_one_letter_code
_entity_poly.pdbx_strand_id
1 'polypeptide(L)'
;MKVGIFGGSFNPPHNGHVNSLTTVQKKMGFDLVHIIPNSQNPLKIPMDGPSGDHRLEMARLAFSTYGDAFRVNDIELKRGGKSYTIDTVKELLKEYKSKELFLIIGADNFETFSDWKDYKELLELVNIVVTTRPGYQIPEGEDEWPDYLTPLVAESDFGTLELTTGRSVEFITLDDLDISSSELRKKLRVGRPAEKFLPLAVESYIKQNGLYKSGSQKISNFKNFTEFCAQTLFDKKAIAVKAFDIQSVSSSSDYTLIASGTSTRHASSMAENLVRAVKDEFNVYPLSVEGVDEGRWVVVDYGALIVHLFYDFVRQEYRLEDLWKNGTELKLQDKTAAAAASAAPKA
;
A
#
# COMPACT_ATOMS: atom_id res chain seq x y z
N MET A 1 -8.07 8.00 30.89
CA MET A 1 -8.55 7.01 29.89
C MET A 1 -7.37 6.62 29.01
N LYS A 2 -7.23 5.37 28.56
CA LYS A 2 -6.25 4.98 27.54
C LYS A 2 -6.98 4.75 26.21
N VAL A 3 -6.61 5.50 25.18
CA VAL A 3 -7.26 5.51 23.88
C VAL A 3 -6.27 5.14 22.78
N GLY A 4 -6.49 3.98 22.17
CA GLY A 4 -5.72 3.52 21.01
C GLY A 4 -6.19 4.19 19.71
N ILE A 5 -5.26 4.47 18.81
CA ILE A 5 -5.50 4.98 17.46
C ILE A 5 -4.86 3.98 16.49
N PHE A 6 -5.68 3.31 15.68
CA PHE A 6 -5.20 2.38 14.66
C PHE A 6 -5.71 2.79 13.29
N GLY A 7 -4.82 3.40 12.51
CA GLY A 7 -5.06 3.82 11.14
C GLY A 7 -4.74 2.70 10.14
N GLY A 8 -5.53 2.61 9.07
CA GLY A 8 -5.28 1.60 8.04
C GLY A 8 -6.13 1.79 6.80
N SER A 9 -5.73 1.15 5.70
CA SER A 9 -6.54 1.19 4.47
C SER A 9 -7.76 0.26 4.56
N PHE A 10 -7.66 -0.82 5.36
CA PHE A 10 -8.69 -1.87 5.52
C PHE A 10 -9.28 -2.30 4.18
N ASN A 11 -8.41 -2.77 3.28
CA ASN A 11 -8.79 -3.08 1.91
C ASN A 11 -8.44 -4.53 1.51
N PRO A 12 -9.15 -5.55 2.03
CA PRO A 12 -10.18 -5.49 3.10
C PRO A 12 -9.57 -5.56 4.52
N PRO A 13 -10.33 -5.25 5.60
CA PRO A 13 -9.97 -5.71 6.93
C PRO A 13 -9.94 -7.26 6.98
N HIS A 14 -9.15 -7.83 7.88
CA HIS A 14 -8.92 -9.29 7.94
C HIS A 14 -8.59 -9.75 9.36
N ASN A 15 -8.58 -11.06 9.59
CA ASN A 15 -8.38 -11.67 10.91
C ASN A 15 -7.04 -11.29 11.54
N GLY A 16 -6.00 -11.04 10.74
CA GLY A 16 -4.74 -10.46 11.24
C GLY A 16 -4.94 -9.11 11.97
N HIS A 17 -5.71 -8.18 11.40
CA HIS A 17 -6.00 -6.89 12.06
C HIS A 17 -6.79 -7.10 13.37
N VAL A 18 -7.79 -7.97 13.33
CA VAL A 18 -8.67 -8.25 14.48
C VAL A 18 -7.88 -8.90 15.61
N ASN A 19 -7.07 -9.92 15.32
CA ASN A 19 -6.26 -10.62 16.32
C ASN A 19 -5.21 -9.69 16.93
N SER A 20 -4.50 -8.92 16.10
CA SER A 20 -3.51 -7.95 16.56
C SER A 20 -4.15 -6.93 17.50
N LEU A 21 -5.23 -6.28 17.08
CA LEU A 21 -5.86 -5.23 17.87
C LEU A 21 -6.56 -5.73 19.13
N THR A 22 -7.19 -6.90 19.11
CA THR A 22 -7.78 -7.49 20.32
C THR A 22 -6.72 -7.92 21.32
N THR A 23 -5.54 -8.34 20.86
CA THR A 23 -4.41 -8.65 21.73
C THR A 23 -3.82 -7.38 22.33
N VAL A 24 -3.55 -6.37 21.51
CA VAL A 24 -3.02 -5.07 21.96
C VAL A 24 -3.99 -4.38 22.92
N GLN A 25 -5.29 -4.36 22.61
CA GLN A 25 -6.32 -3.78 23.48
C GLN A 25 -6.28 -4.40 24.89
N LYS A 26 -6.18 -5.72 25.00
CA LYS A 26 -6.10 -6.43 26.28
C LYS A 26 -4.79 -6.18 27.01
N LYS A 27 -3.65 -6.27 26.32
CA LYS A 27 -2.31 -6.05 26.92
C LYS A 27 -2.17 -4.63 27.46
N MET A 28 -2.60 -3.63 26.69
CA MET A 28 -2.48 -2.22 27.05
C MET A 28 -3.56 -1.75 28.03
N GLY A 29 -4.66 -2.49 28.12
CA GLY A 29 -5.86 -2.07 28.86
C GLY A 29 -6.51 -0.83 28.24
N PHE A 30 -6.64 -0.79 26.91
CA PHE A 30 -7.30 0.33 26.24
C PHE A 30 -8.80 0.35 26.57
N ASP A 31 -9.27 1.50 27.05
CA ASP A 31 -10.70 1.77 27.27
C ASP A 31 -11.45 1.90 25.93
N LEU A 32 -10.76 2.41 24.91
CA LEU A 32 -11.27 2.63 23.57
C LEU A 32 -10.13 2.50 22.56
N VAL A 33 -10.43 1.95 21.38
CA VAL A 33 -9.55 1.91 20.22
C VAL A 33 -10.31 2.46 19.03
N HIS A 34 -9.85 3.59 18.50
CA HIS A 34 -10.34 4.14 17.24
C HIS A 34 -9.74 3.36 16.08
N ILE A 35 -10.61 2.70 15.31
CA ILE A 35 -10.26 2.07 14.04
C ILE A 35 -10.56 3.10 12.94
N ILE A 36 -9.52 3.58 12.26
CA ILE A 36 -9.63 4.74 11.36
C ILE A 36 -9.29 4.34 9.93
N PRO A 37 -10.30 4.01 9.10
CA PRO A 37 -10.09 3.82 7.68
C PRO A 37 -9.60 5.08 7.00
N ASN A 38 -8.45 5.00 6.33
CA ASN A 38 -7.87 6.14 5.64
C ASN A 38 -8.62 6.47 4.34
N SER A 39 -8.57 7.74 3.94
CA SER A 39 -9.06 8.19 2.62
C SER A 39 -8.07 7.79 1.54
N GLN A 40 -6.86 8.35 1.61
CA GLN A 40 -5.73 8.00 0.74
C GLN A 40 -4.45 7.96 1.57
N ASN A 41 -3.77 6.81 1.59
CA ASN A 41 -2.46 6.72 2.23
C ASN A 41 -1.47 7.63 1.48
N PRO A 42 -0.76 8.56 2.17
CA PRO A 42 0.12 9.53 1.53
C PRO A 42 1.40 8.93 0.94
N LEU A 43 1.81 7.75 1.42
CA LEU A 43 3.04 7.04 1.05
C LEU A 43 2.81 5.90 0.05
N LYS A 44 1.54 5.52 -0.22
CA LYS A 44 1.23 4.41 -1.12
C LYS A 44 0.57 4.89 -2.40
N ILE A 45 0.92 4.23 -3.50
CA ILE A 45 0.24 4.40 -4.78
C ILE A 45 -1.22 3.98 -4.62
N PRO A 46 -2.20 4.82 -5.02
CA PRO A 46 -3.60 4.44 -4.98
C PRO A 46 -3.85 3.22 -5.89
N MET A 47 -4.56 2.24 -5.35
CA MET A 47 -4.92 1.02 -6.05
C MET A 47 -6.42 0.96 -6.28
N ASP A 48 -6.82 0.22 -7.30
CA ASP A 48 -8.23 -0.09 -7.53
C ASP A 48 -8.78 -0.94 -6.38
N GLY A 49 -10.04 -0.70 -6.05
CA GLY A 49 -10.72 -1.39 -4.96
C GLY A 49 -12.00 -0.69 -4.53
N PRO A 50 -12.64 -1.22 -3.47
CA PRO A 50 -13.87 -0.66 -2.94
C PRO A 50 -13.70 0.80 -2.48
N SER A 51 -14.80 1.55 -2.57
CA SER A 51 -14.88 2.94 -2.10
C SER A 51 -14.55 3.04 -0.60
N GLY A 52 -14.29 4.28 -0.14
CA GLY A 52 -14.12 4.58 1.29
C GLY A 52 -15.29 4.04 2.13
N ASP A 53 -16.52 4.19 1.64
CA ASP A 53 -17.74 3.74 2.34
C ASP A 53 -17.78 2.22 2.49
N HIS A 54 -17.43 1.47 1.45
CA HIS A 54 -17.34 0.01 1.55
C HIS A 54 -16.25 -0.42 2.54
N ARG A 55 -15.09 0.26 2.54
CA ARG A 55 -14.00 -0.04 3.49
C ARG A 55 -14.40 0.29 4.93
N LEU A 56 -15.12 1.39 5.12
CA LEU A 56 -15.69 1.78 6.41
C LEU A 56 -16.67 0.73 6.92
N GLU A 57 -17.59 0.28 6.07
CA GLU A 57 -18.58 -0.73 6.44
C GLU A 57 -17.93 -2.07 6.74
N MET A 58 -16.99 -2.52 5.92
CA MET A 58 -16.20 -3.71 6.22
C MET A 58 -15.45 -3.59 7.55
N ALA A 59 -14.90 -2.41 7.87
CA ALA A 59 -14.26 -2.19 9.18
C ALA A 59 -15.29 -2.28 10.33
N ARG A 60 -16.50 -1.72 10.17
CA ARG A 60 -17.58 -1.87 11.17
C ARG A 60 -17.94 -3.33 11.39
N LEU A 61 -18.12 -4.08 10.31
CA LEU A 61 -18.42 -5.51 10.36
C LEU A 61 -17.27 -6.33 10.98
N ALA A 62 -16.02 -5.93 10.76
CA ALA A 62 -14.86 -6.63 11.31
C ALA A 62 -14.73 -6.48 12.84
N PHE A 63 -15.09 -5.31 13.39
CA PHE A 63 -14.81 -4.99 14.80
C PHE A 63 -16.04 -4.95 15.71
N SER A 64 -17.26 -4.84 15.17
CA SER A 64 -18.50 -4.71 15.96
C SER A 64 -18.76 -5.85 16.94
N THR A 65 -18.26 -7.06 16.68
CA THR A 65 -18.46 -8.23 17.55
C THR A 65 -17.46 -8.33 18.71
N TYR A 66 -16.45 -7.46 18.76
CA TYR A 66 -15.34 -7.55 19.72
C TYR A 66 -15.49 -6.61 20.92
N GLY A 67 -16.70 -6.07 21.12
CA GLY A 67 -17.08 -5.28 22.29
C GLY A 67 -16.97 -3.76 22.08
N ASP A 68 -17.44 -3.01 23.08
CA ASP A 68 -17.58 -1.56 23.03
C ASP A 68 -16.25 -0.80 23.02
N ALA A 69 -15.15 -1.51 23.28
CA ALA A 69 -13.80 -0.96 23.21
C ALA A 69 -13.38 -0.59 21.78
N PHE A 70 -14.03 -1.11 20.72
CA PHE A 70 -13.66 -0.78 19.34
C PHE A 70 -14.66 0.18 18.71
N ARG A 71 -14.18 1.36 18.30
CA ARG A 71 -14.98 2.36 17.59
C ARG A 71 -14.40 2.61 16.21
N VAL A 72 -15.19 2.30 15.18
CA VAL A 72 -14.83 2.66 13.81
C VAL A 72 -15.17 4.12 13.55
N ASN A 73 -14.16 4.90 13.19
CA ASN A 73 -14.21 6.35 13.05
C ASN A 73 -13.91 6.75 11.59
N ASP A 74 -14.81 7.52 11.00
CA ASP A 74 -14.78 7.93 9.58
C ASP A 74 -14.12 9.30 9.35
N ILE A 75 -13.43 9.84 10.38
CA ILE A 75 -12.83 11.18 10.40
C ILE A 75 -11.95 11.47 9.18
N GLU A 76 -11.14 10.49 8.75
CA GLU A 76 -10.26 10.66 7.60
C GLU A 76 -11.00 10.58 6.26
N LEU A 77 -12.03 9.73 6.17
CA LEU A 77 -12.90 9.65 4.99
C LEU A 77 -13.69 10.94 4.80
N LYS A 78 -14.24 11.50 5.89
CA LYS A 78 -14.94 12.78 5.88
C LYS A 78 -14.03 13.95 5.51
N ARG A 79 -12.79 13.95 6.01
CA ARG A 79 -11.78 14.96 5.65
C ARG A 79 -11.40 14.87 4.17
N GLY A 80 -11.34 13.66 3.62
CA GLY A 80 -10.95 13.41 2.23
C GLY A 80 -9.48 13.70 1.96
N GLY A 81 -9.06 13.50 0.70
CA GLY A 81 -7.67 13.71 0.30
C GLY A 81 -6.68 12.75 0.96
N LYS A 82 -5.43 13.20 1.11
CA LYS A 82 -4.36 12.43 1.78
C LYS A 82 -4.60 12.39 3.30
N SER A 83 -4.52 11.20 3.86
CA SER A 83 -4.62 10.93 5.28
C SER A 83 -3.28 11.05 5.98
N TYR A 84 -2.97 12.22 6.55
CA TYR A 84 -1.81 12.37 7.41
C TYR A 84 -2.17 12.10 8.87
N THR A 85 -1.41 11.22 9.54
CA THR A 85 -1.64 10.84 10.93
C THR A 85 -1.61 12.05 11.87
N ILE A 86 -0.71 13.01 11.65
CA ILE A 86 -0.65 14.24 12.45
C ILE A 86 -1.97 15.02 12.44
N ASP A 87 -2.63 15.11 11.28
CA ASP A 87 -3.90 15.83 11.16
C ASP A 87 -5.01 15.06 11.89
N THR A 88 -4.96 13.72 11.91
CA THR A 88 -5.89 12.86 12.65
C THR A 88 -5.69 12.96 14.16
N VAL A 89 -4.44 12.95 14.63
CA VAL A 89 -4.10 13.15 16.04
C VAL A 89 -4.56 14.51 16.53
N LYS A 90 -4.30 15.58 15.77
CA LYS A 90 -4.74 16.95 16.11
C LYS A 90 -6.26 17.07 16.24
N GLU A 91 -7.01 16.33 15.42
CA GLU A 91 -8.47 16.31 15.53
C GLU A 91 -8.93 15.56 16.78
N LEU A 92 -8.34 14.40 17.09
CA LEU A 92 -8.67 13.63 18.30
C LEU A 92 -8.27 14.35 19.60
N LEU A 93 -7.23 15.19 19.57
CA LEU A 93 -6.83 16.03 20.70
C LEU A 93 -7.88 17.07 21.11
N LYS A 94 -8.91 17.31 20.29
CA LYS A 94 -10.07 18.14 20.69
C LYS A 94 -10.96 17.45 21.71
N GLU A 95 -10.93 16.11 21.75
CA GLU A 95 -11.75 15.28 22.65
C GLU A 95 -10.93 14.61 23.76
N TYR A 96 -9.65 14.33 23.51
CA TYR A 96 -8.78 13.58 24.43
C TYR A 96 -7.51 14.35 24.79
N LYS A 97 -6.91 14.03 25.95
CA LYS A 97 -5.61 14.60 26.32
C LYS A 97 -4.49 13.84 25.62
N SER A 98 -3.42 14.54 25.27
CA SER A 98 -2.25 13.95 24.59
C SER A 98 -1.69 12.70 25.27
N LYS A 99 -1.53 12.72 26.61
CA LYS A 99 -1.07 11.56 27.39
C LYS A 99 -2.01 10.34 27.38
N GLU A 100 -3.25 10.50 26.91
CA GLU A 100 -4.26 9.45 26.82
C GLU A 100 -4.28 8.78 25.45
N LEU A 101 -3.61 9.35 24.44
CA LEU A 101 -3.60 8.87 23.06
C LEU A 101 -2.39 7.97 22.79
N PHE A 102 -2.65 6.81 22.20
CA PHE A 102 -1.66 5.80 21.85
C PHE A 102 -1.80 5.44 20.38
N LEU A 103 -0.82 5.81 19.56
CA LEU A 103 -0.77 5.45 18.15
C LEU A 103 -0.24 4.02 17.99
N ILE A 104 -1.11 3.12 17.53
CA ILE A 104 -0.78 1.71 17.33
C ILE A 104 -0.30 1.53 15.88
N ILE A 105 0.94 1.07 15.71
CA ILE A 105 1.57 0.83 14.40
C ILE A 105 2.32 -0.51 14.40
N GLY A 106 2.53 -1.07 13.22
CA GLY A 106 3.44 -2.21 13.04
C GLY A 106 4.90 -1.78 12.93
N ALA A 107 5.82 -2.70 13.18
CA ALA A 107 7.26 -2.51 13.06
C ALA A 107 7.68 -2.00 11.66
N ASP A 108 6.95 -2.40 10.61
CA ASP A 108 7.12 -1.90 9.23
C ASP A 108 6.95 -0.38 9.10
N ASN A 109 5.96 0.18 9.80
CA ASN A 109 5.71 1.61 9.82
C ASN A 109 6.63 2.35 10.81
N PHE A 110 7.10 1.65 11.84
CA PHE A 110 8.03 2.22 12.82
C PHE A 110 9.42 2.45 12.20
N GLU A 111 9.91 1.51 11.37
CA GLU A 111 11.17 1.66 10.64
C GLU A 111 11.18 2.91 9.74
N THR A 112 10.03 3.20 9.11
CA THR A 112 9.86 4.34 8.17
C THR A 112 9.12 5.53 8.80
N PHE A 113 9.03 5.60 10.14
CA PHE A 113 8.23 6.62 10.82
C PHE A 113 8.71 8.06 10.54
N SER A 114 10.01 8.25 10.30
CA SER A 114 10.59 9.55 9.93
C SER A 114 10.10 10.11 8.59
N ASP A 115 9.51 9.26 7.74
CA ASP A 115 8.93 9.68 6.46
C ASP A 115 7.51 10.25 6.63
N TRP A 116 6.93 10.12 7.83
CA TRP A 116 5.60 10.62 8.12
C TRP A 116 5.62 12.14 8.26
N LYS A 117 4.58 12.78 7.72
CA LYS A 117 4.39 14.24 7.85
C LYS A 117 4.38 14.61 9.34
N ASP A 118 5.26 15.54 9.70
CA ASP A 118 5.40 16.09 11.06
C ASP A 118 5.68 15.01 12.13
N TYR A 119 6.45 13.97 11.80
CA TYR A 119 6.75 12.86 12.72
C TYR A 119 7.33 13.30 14.07
N LYS A 120 8.14 14.38 14.10
CA LYS A 120 8.68 14.93 15.35
C LYS A 120 7.57 15.46 16.26
N GLU A 121 6.59 16.14 15.69
CA GLU A 121 5.42 16.63 16.43
C GLU A 121 4.58 15.45 16.94
N LEU A 122 4.46 14.36 16.17
CA LEU A 122 3.79 13.14 16.65
C LEU A 122 4.43 12.58 17.93
N LEU A 123 5.77 12.56 18.02
CA LEU A 123 6.50 12.11 19.21
C LEU A 123 6.28 13.00 20.46
N GLU A 124 5.75 14.21 20.27
CA GLU A 124 5.34 15.10 21.37
C GLU A 124 3.86 14.92 21.74
N LEU A 125 3.03 14.52 20.78
CA LEU A 125 1.58 14.52 20.90
C LEU A 125 0.96 13.17 21.30
N VAL A 126 1.61 12.04 21.07
CA VAL A 126 1.05 10.71 21.37
C VAL A 126 2.09 9.77 21.95
N ASN A 127 1.65 8.79 22.72
CA ASN A 127 2.43 7.59 22.97
C ASN A 127 2.35 6.69 21.72
N ILE A 128 3.32 5.80 21.53
CA ILE A 128 3.36 4.87 20.39
C ILE A 128 3.35 3.44 20.92
N VAL A 129 2.55 2.59 20.29
CA VAL A 129 2.58 1.14 20.50
C VAL A 129 3.03 0.49 19.21
N VAL A 130 4.18 -0.17 19.23
CA VAL A 130 4.78 -0.84 18.07
C VAL A 130 4.55 -2.33 18.20
N THR A 131 3.90 -2.93 17.21
CA THR A 131 3.66 -4.38 17.18
C THR A 131 4.59 -5.08 16.20
N THR A 132 4.96 -6.34 16.48
CA THR A 132 5.67 -7.17 15.48
C THR A 132 4.87 -7.30 14.19
N ARG A 133 5.59 -7.59 13.10
CA ARG A 133 5.03 -7.90 11.78
C ARG A 133 5.87 -8.99 11.11
N PRO A 134 5.28 -9.88 10.28
CA PRO A 134 6.06 -10.83 9.51
C PRO A 134 7.16 -10.14 8.71
N GLY A 135 8.41 -10.58 8.89
CA GLY A 135 9.58 -10.01 8.23
C GLY A 135 10.22 -8.79 8.92
N TYR A 136 9.62 -8.28 10.01
CA TYR A 136 10.15 -7.14 10.77
C TYR A 136 10.38 -7.53 12.23
N GLN A 137 11.52 -7.14 12.77
CA GLN A 137 11.86 -7.34 14.18
C GLN A 137 11.65 -6.05 14.97
N ILE A 138 11.35 -6.21 16.25
CA ILE A 138 11.34 -5.11 17.20
C ILE A 138 12.79 -4.94 17.70
N PRO A 139 13.27 -3.70 17.89
CA PRO A 139 14.60 -3.47 18.45
C PRO A 139 14.77 -4.12 19.84
N GLU A 140 15.82 -4.90 20.02
CA GLU A 140 16.13 -5.55 21.31
C GLU A 140 17.10 -4.74 22.18
N GLY A 141 17.82 -3.77 21.58
CA GLY A 141 18.85 -2.97 22.24
C GLY A 141 18.98 -1.55 21.69
N GLU A 142 19.75 -0.70 22.38
CA GLU A 142 19.95 0.72 22.03
C GLU A 142 20.57 0.89 20.64
N ASP A 143 21.41 -0.06 20.22
CA ASP A 143 22.11 -0.09 18.94
C ASP A 143 21.18 -0.41 17.75
N GLU A 144 19.97 -0.91 18.02
CA GLU A 144 18.95 -1.21 17.02
C GLU A 144 17.84 -0.15 16.95
N TRP A 145 17.86 0.86 17.82
CA TRP A 145 16.87 1.93 17.79
C TRP A 145 17.03 2.81 16.54
N PRO A 146 15.93 3.26 15.93
CA PRO A 146 16.02 4.18 14.80
C PRO A 146 16.71 5.49 15.18
N ASP A 147 17.57 6.01 14.30
CA ASP A 147 18.33 7.26 14.51
C ASP A 147 17.45 8.45 14.89
N TYR A 148 16.21 8.50 14.40
CA TYR A 148 15.29 9.58 14.70
C TYR A 148 14.78 9.57 16.15
N LEU A 149 14.90 8.43 16.85
CA LEU A 149 14.36 8.19 18.19
C LEU A 149 15.45 8.24 19.26
N THR A 150 16.65 7.71 18.98
CA THR A 150 17.76 7.59 19.93
C THR A 150 18.05 8.89 20.72
N PRO A 151 18.09 10.09 20.12
CA PRO A 151 18.35 11.33 20.86
C PRO A 151 17.23 11.74 21.83
N LEU A 152 16.06 11.13 21.72
CA LEU A 152 14.87 11.46 22.50
C LEU A 152 14.61 10.48 23.63
N VAL A 153 15.30 9.34 23.69
CA VAL A 153 15.12 8.34 24.75
C VAL A 153 15.72 8.86 26.06
N ALA A 154 14.88 8.98 27.09
CA ALA A 154 15.27 9.39 28.43
C ALA A 154 15.56 8.18 29.33
N GLU A 155 14.74 7.14 29.21
CA GLU A 155 14.85 5.90 29.96
C GLU A 155 14.30 4.74 29.12
N SER A 156 14.85 3.55 29.32
CA SER A 156 14.37 2.32 28.68
C SER A 156 14.18 1.23 29.73
N ASP A 157 13.02 0.60 29.75
CA ASP A 157 12.70 -0.49 30.66
C ASP A 157 11.82 -1.55 29.98
N PHE A 158 12.26 -2.81 29.99
CA PHE A 158 11.53 -4.00 29.51
C PHE A 158 10.60 -3.77 28.29
N GLY A 159 11.15 -3.30 27.16
CA GLY A 159 10.38 -3.09 25.93
C GLY A 159 9.54 -1.81 25.90
N THR A 160 9.75 -0.90 26.86
CA THR A 160 9.18 0.45 26.88
C THR A 160 10.30 1.47 26.87
N LEU A 161 10.15 2.51 26.05
CA LEU A 161 11.02 3.68 26.00
C LEU A 161 10.24 4.89 26.49
N GLU A 162 10.74 5.56 27.52
CA GLU A 162 10.25 6.87 27.93
C GLU A 162 11.04 7.94 27.18
N LEU A 163 10.34 8.87 26.56
CA LEU A 163 10.93 9.94 25.77
C LEU A 163 11.06 11.22 26.61
N THR A 164 12.06 12.03 26.27
CA THR A 164 12.26 13.39 26.81
C THR A 164 11.06 14.32 26.57
N THR A 165 10.17 13.98 25.62
CA THR A 165 8.90 14.67 25.37
C THR A 165 7.82 14.36 26.43
N GLY A 166 8.07 13.40 27.32
CA GLY A 166 7.10 12.89 28.28
C GLY A 166 6.04 11.98 27.64
N ARG A 167 6.33 11.40 26.48
CA ARG A 167 5.58 10.33 25.80
C ARG A 167 6.37 9.03 25.87
N SER A 168 5.72 7.91 25.57
CA SER A 168 6.38 6.60 25.55
C SER A 168 6.26 5.87 24.22
N VAL A 169 7.19 4.94 23.96
CA VAL A 169 7.12 3.93 22.90
C VAL A 169 7.12 2.56 23.55
N GLU A 170 6.05 1.79 23.36
CA GLU A 170 5.91 0.44 23.93
C GLU A 170 5.92 -0.61 22.82
N PHE A 171 6.77 -1.61 22.96
CA PHE A 171 6.97 -2.68 21.99
C PHE A 171 6.21 -3.94 22.41
N ILE A 172 5.36 -4.45 21.51
CA ILE A 172 4.51 -5.62 21.76
C ILE A 172 4.76 -6.70 20.72
N THR A 173 5.28 -7.83 21.18
CA THR A 173 5.34 -9.05 20.38
C THR A 173 3.96 -9.71 20.27
N LEU A 174 3.57 -9.99 19.03
CA LEU A 174 2.35 -10.68 18.63
C LEU A 174 2.69 -11.96 17.85
N ASP A 175 1.90 -13.00 18.10
CA ASP A 175 1.86 -14.20 17.26
C ASP A 175 0.98 -13.91 16.03
N ASP A 176 1.52 -13.09 15.13
CA ASP A 176 0.76 -12.60 13.99
C ASP A 176 0.49 -13.71 12.97
N LEU A 177 -0.74 -13.70 12.44
CA LEU A 177 -1.07 -14.50 11.26
C LEU A 177 -0.41 -13.87 10.05
N ASP A 178 0.37 -14.66 9.30
CA ASP A 178 0.96 -14.26 8.04
C ASP A 178 -0.13 -14.09 6.95
N ILE A 179 -0.78 -12.93 6.97
CA ILE A 179 -1.90 -12.55 6.10
C ILE A 179 -1.75 -11.08 5.74
N SER A 180 -1.67 -10.79 4.44
CA SER A 180 -1.77 -9.43 3.94
C SER A 180 -3.08 -9.18 3.19
N SER A 181 -3.57 -7.93 3.28
CA SER A 181 -4.71 -7.49 2.46
C SER A 181 -4.42 -7.61 0.97
N SER A 182 -3.16 -7.41 0.55
CA SER A 182 -2.75 -7.51 -0.86
C SER A 182 -2.92 -8.92 -1.41
N GLU A 183 -2.50 -9.95 -0.65
CA GLU A 183 -2.72 -11.34 -1.04
C GLU A 183 -4.20 -11.72 -1.03
N LEU A 184 -4.98 -11.20 -0.07
CA LEU A 184 -6.42 -11.43 -0.04
C LEU A 184 -7.10 -10.85 -1.28
N ARG A 185 -6.75 -9.63 -1.71
CA ARG A 185 -7.25 -9.07 -2.96
C ARG A 185 -6.89 -9.95 -4.16
N LYS A 186 -5.65 -10.46 -4.24
CA LYS A 186 -5.24 -11.40 -5.29
C LYS A 186 -6.12 -12.66 -5.29
N LYS A 187 -6.35 -13.29 -4.13
CA LYS A 187 -7.20 -14.49 -4.00
C LYS A 187 -8.65 -14.22 -4.41
N LEU A 188 -9.24 -13.14 -3.88
CA LEU A 188 -10.62 -12.74 -4.16
C LEU A 188 -10.85 -12.46 -5.65
N ARG A 189 -9.89 -11.81 -6.32
CA ARG A 189 -9.94 -11.51 -7.75
C ARG A 189 -10.08 -12.74 -8.64
N VAL A 190 -9.36 -13.81 -8.29
CA VAL A 190 -9.37 -15.08 -9.05
C VAL A 190 -10.44 -16.06 -8.54
N GLY A 191 -11.37 -15.60 -7.69
CA GLY A 191 -12.42 -16.45 -7.10
C GLY A 191 -11.90 -17.54 -6.17
N ARG A 192 -10.66 -17.41 -5.67
CA ARG A 192 -10.11 -18.36 -4.70
C ARG A 192 -10.67 -18.10 -3.30
N PRO A 193 -10.89 -19.17 -2.51
CA PRO A 193 -11.28 -19.10 -1.11
C PRO A 193 -10.41 -18.12 -0.27
N ALA A 194 -11.08 -17.27 0.51
CA ALA A 194 -10.48 -16.33 1.47
C ALA A 194 -11.08 -16.44 2.88
N GLU A 195 -12.00 -17.39 3.09
CA GLU A 195 -12.90 -17.54 4.24
C GLU A 195 -12.16 -17.65 5.57
N LYS A 196 -10.99 -18.31 5.59
CA LYS A 196 -10.22 -18.50 6.83
C LYS A 196 -9.48 -17.24 7.30
N PHE A 197 -9.36 -16.25 6.42
CA PHE A 197 -8.54 -15.06 6.65
C PHE A 197 -9.38 -13.81 6.93
N LEU A 198 -10.70 -13.85 6.73
CA LEU A 198 -11.61 -12.74 6.92
C LEU A 198 -12.60 -13.03 8.06
N PRO A 199 -13.11 -11.99 8.75
CA PRO A 199 -14.30 -12.14 9.55
C PRO A 199 -15.49 -12.52 8.65
N LEU A 200 -16.33 -13.45 9.11
CA LEU A 200 -17.46 -13.99 8.32
C LEU A 200 -18.41 -12.89 7.80
N ALA A 201 -18.63 -11.84 8.61
CA ALA A 201 -19.47 -10.71 8.24
C ALA A 201 -18.86 -9.89 7.09
N VAL A 202 -17.54 -9.67 7.12
CA VAL A 202 -16.81 -8.97 6.05
C VAL A 202 -16.84 -9.79 4.76
N GLU A 203 -16.63 -11.09 4.86
CA GLU A 203 -16.68 -12.00 3.72
C GLU A 203 -18.07 -12.01 3.06
N SER A 204 -19.12 -12.11 3.87
CA SER A 204 -20.51 -12.05 3.39
C SER A 204 -20.79 -10.74 2.67
N TYR A 205 -20.32 -9.63 3.23
CA TYR A 205 -20.46 -8.30 2.64
C TYR A 205 -19.73 -8.18 1.29
N ILE A 206 -18.50 -8.70 1.20
CA ILE A 206 -17.74 -8.75 -0.06
C ILE A 206 -18.50 -9.53 -1.14
N LYS A 207 -19.04 -10.70 -0.78
CA LYS A 207 -19.80 -11.56 -1.71
C LYS A 207 -21.09 -10.87 -2.19
N GLN A 208 -21.86 -10.27 -1.27
CA GLN A 208 -23.13 -9.59 -1.56
C GLN A 208 -22.95 -8.36 -2.45
N ASN A 209 -21.89 -7.58 -2.22
CA ASN A 209 -21.61 -6.36 -2.98
C ASN A 209 -20.73 -6.60 -4.22
N GLY A 210 -20.32 -7.84 -4.49
CA GLY A 210 -19.47 -8.17 -5.63
C GLY A 210 -18.09 -7.50 -5.61
N LEU A 211 -17.57 -7.18 -4.42
CA LEU A 211 -16.30 -6.47 -4.27
C LEU A 211 -15.11 -7.34 -4.71
N TYR A 212 -14.03 -6.67 -5.12
CA TYR A 212 -12.77 -7.29 -5.54
C TYR A 212 -12.83 -8.19 -6.79
N LYS A 213 -13.96 -8.23 -7.49
CA LYS A 213 -14.03 -8.89 -8.80
C LYS A 213 -13.24 -8.07 -9.83
N SER A 214 -12.56 -8.74 -10.75
CA SER A 214 -11.73 -8.09 -11.76
C SER A 214 -12.57 -7.10 -12.58
N GLY A 215 -12.32 -5.81 -12.38
CA GLY A 215 -13.03 -4.71 -13.00
C GLY A 215 -12.59 -4.48 -14.45
N SER A 216 -12.90 -5.40 -15.34
CA SER A 216 -12.66 -5.24 -16.79
C SER A 216 -13.62 -4.26 -17.47
N GLN A 217 -14.42 -3.49 -16.73
CA GLN A 217 -15.49 -2.68 -17.34
C GLN A 217 -15.02 -1.30 -17.86
N LYS A 218 -13.91 -0.74 -17.37
CA LYS A 218 -13.46 0.60 -17.78
C LYS A 218 -12.54 0.61 -19.01
N ILE A 219 -11.78 -0.46 -19.23
CA ILE A 219 -10.86 -0.58 -20.36
C ILE A 219 -11.50 -1.49 -21.41
N SER A 220 -11.94 -0.91 -22.52
CA SER A 220 -12.63 -1.64 -23.59
C SER A 220 -11.68 -2.23 -24.65
N ASN A 221 -10.48 -1.68 -24.80
CA ASN A 221 -9.48 -2.15 -25.75
C ASN A 221 -8.10 -2.16 -25.10
N PHE A 222 -7.67 -3.35 -24.66
CA PHE A 222 -6.40 -3.53 -23.97
C PHE A 222 -5.18 -3.34 -24.89
N LYS A 223 -5.29 -3.57 -26.19
CA LYS A 223 -4.20 -3.26 -27.13
C LYS A 223 -3.89 -1.75 -27.14
N ASN A 224 -4.92 -0.92 -27.32
CA ASN A 224 -4.75 0.55 -27.30
C ASN A 224 -4.25 1.03 -25.93
N PHE A 225 -4.74 0.40 -24.85
CA PHE A 225 -4.29 0.69 -23.50
C PHE A 225 -2.80 0.34 -23.31
N THR A 226 -2.33 -0.80 -23.81
CA THR A 226 -0.92 -1.18 -23.80
C THR A 226 -0.06 -0.21 -24.61
N GLU A 227 -0.52 0.23 -25.78
CA GLU A 227 0.18 1.23 -26.61
C GLU A 227 0.28 2.59 -25.89
N PHE A 228 -0.78 3.02 -25.19
CA PHE A 228 -0.74 4.23 -24.35
C PHE A 228 0.28 4.11 -23.22
N CYS A 229 0.27 2.98 -22.49
CA CYS A 229 1.22 2.71 -21.42
C CYS A 229 2.66 2.73 -21.95
N ALA A 230 2.90 2.10 -23.11
CA ALA A 230 4.21 2.13 -23.76
C ALA A 230 4.66 3.55 -24.12
N GLN A 231 3.76 4.37 -24.69
CA GLN A 231 4.07 5.76 -25.01
C GLN A 231 4.40 6.58 -23.77
N THR A 232 3.66 6.37 -22.68
CA THR A 232 3.95 7.01 -21.39
C THR A 232 5.36 6.68 -20.89
N LEU A 233 5.80 5.43 -21.09
CA LEU A 233 7.16 5.02 -20.73
C LEU A 233 8.23 5.64 -21.65
N PHE A 234 7.98 5.73 -22.96
CA PHE A 234 8.88 6.45 -23.88
C PHE A 234 9.05 7.93 -23.48
N ASP A 235 7.96 8.59 -23.09
CA ASP A 235 7.99 9.99 -22.66
C ASP A 235 8.82 10.17 -21.37
N LYS A 236 8.92 9.11 -20.56
CA LYS A 236 9.79 9.04 -19.39
C LYS A 236 11.19 8.51 -19.68
N LYS A 237 11.58 8.38 -20.96
CA LYS A 237 12.91 7.92 -21.41
C LYS A 237 13.22 6.47 -21.00
N ALA A 238 12.20 5.64 -20.92
CA ALA A 238 12.37 4.20 -20.80
C ALA A 238 13.15 3.65 -21.99
N ILE A 239 13.99 2.64 -21.74
CA ILE A 239 14.75 1.93 -22.77
C ILE A 239 14.23 0.50 -22.94
N ALA A 240 14.49 -0.09 -24.11
CA ALA A 240 14.09 -1.46 -24.44
C ALA A 240 12.60 -1.76 -24.14
N VAL A 241 11.72 -0.81 -24.46
CA VAL A 241 10.27 -0.96 -24.29
C VAL A 241 9.75 -1.98 -25.30
N LYS A 242 9.13 -3.05 -24.81
CA LYS A 242 8.52 -4.11 -25.62
C LYS A 242 7.17 -4.49 -25.04
N ALA A 243 6.20 -4.81 -25.88
CA ALA A 243 4.92 -5.35 -25.43
C ALA A 243 4.58 -6.61 -26.22
N PHE A 244 3.87 -7.52 -25.58
CA PHE A 244 3.45 -8.79 -26.15
C PHE A 244 1.97 -9.03 -25.87
N ASP A 245 1.25 -9.46 -26.92
CA ASP A 245 -0.07 -10.08 -26.80
C ASP A 245 0.15 -11.58 -26.52
N ILE A 246 -0.28 -12.01 -25.34
CA ILE A 246 -0.09 -13.36 -24.81
C ILE A 246 -1.41 -14.08 -24.53
N GLN A 247 -2.53 -13.60 -25.10
CA GLN A 247 -3.85 -14.24 -24.97
C GLN A 247 -3.85 -15.73 -25.38
N SER A 248 -2.99 -16.12 -26.31
CA SER A 248 -2.84 -17.50 -26.79
C SER A 248 -1.88 -18.36 -25.95
N VAL A 249 -1.19 -17.79 -24.98
CA VAL A 249 -0.04 -18.43 -24.29
C VAL A 249 -0.17 -18.39 -22.76
N SER A 250 -0.87 -17.39 -22.20
CA SER A 250 -1.00 -17.19 -20.75
C SER A 250 -2.45 -17.22 -20.30
N SER A 251 -2.69 -17.76 -19.10
CA SER A 251 -4.01 -17.81 -18.48
C SER A 251 -4.28 -16.69 -17.47
N SER A 252 -3.29 -15.83 -17.17
CA SER A 252 -3.39 -14.83 -16.09
C SER A 252 -3.51 -13.38 -16.56
N SER A 253 -3.04 -13.08 -17.76
CA SER A 253 -3.12 -11.74 -18.37
C SER A 253 -3.07 -11.86 -19.89
N ASP A 254 -3.68 -10.89 -20.58
CA ASP A 254 -3.81 -10.90 -22.04
C ASP A 254 -2.61 -10.21 -22.71
N TYR A 255 -2.08 -9.18 -22.06
CA TYR A 255 -0.98 -8.35 -22.52
C TYR A 255 0.09 -8.22 -21.45
N THR A 256 1.34 -8.13 -21.88
CA THR A 256 2.47 -7.77 -21.03
C THR A 256 3.30 -6.67 -21.69
N LEU A 257 3.75 -5.70 -20.89
CA LEU A 257 4.61 -4.60 -21.31
C LEU A 257 5.85 -4.62 -20.43
N ILE A 258 7.03 -4.64 -21.03
CA ILE A 258 8.31 -4.62 -20.33
C ILE A 258 9.14 -3.43 -20.77
N ALA A 259 9.74 -2.73 -19.82
CA ALA A 259 10.64 -1.62 -20.08
C ALA A 259 11.75 -1.54 -19.03
N SER A 260 12.86 -0.90 -19.40
CA SER A 260 14.00 -0.69 -18.53
C SER A 260 14.17 0.79 -18.19
N GLY A 261 14.50 1.06 -16.92
CA GLY A 261 15.03 2.32 -16.43
C GLY A 261 16.54 2.21 -16.25
N THR A 262 17.20 3.37 -16.30
CA THR A 262 18.66 3.50 -16.16
C THR A 262 19.15 3.43 -14.72
N SER A 263 18.26 3.45 -13.74
CA SER A 263 18.55 3.27 -12.31
C SER A 263 17.29 2.76 -11.60
N THR A 264 17.43 2.31 -10.35
CA THR A 264 16.29 1.90 -9.51
C THR A 264 15.30 3.05 -9.32
N ARG A 265 15.79 4.25 -8.99
CA ARG A 265 14.96 5.46 -8.87
C ARG A 265 14.22 5.78 -10.16
N HIS A 266 14.85 5.58 -11.32
CA HIS A 266 14.20 5.79 -12.61
C HIS A 266 13.06 4.77 -12.81
N ALA A 267 13.28 3.49 -12.52
CA ALA A 267 12.24 2.47 -12.61
C ALA A 267 11.04 2.77 -11.69
N SER A 268 11.27 3.12 -10.42
CA SER A 268 10.21 3.55 -9.50
C SER A 268 9.45 4.77 -10.03
N SER A 269 10.18 5.78 -10.50
CA SER A 269 9.56 7.00 -11.03
C SER A 269 8.72 6.73 -12.28
N MET A 270 9.16 5.83 -13.17
CA MET A 270 8.36 5.43 -14.32
C MET A 270 7.03 4.79 -13.89
N ALA A 271 7.04 3.94 -12.87
CA ALA A 271 5.84 3.29 -12.35
C ALA A 271 4.83 4.32 -11.81
N GLU A 272 5.29 5.27 -10.99
CA GLU A 272 4.44 6.35 -10.45
C GLU A 272 3.85 7.22 -11.56
N ASN A 273 4.68 7.61 -12.54
CA ASN A 273 4.24 8.41 -13.67
C ASN A 273 3.24 7.66 -14.55
N LEU A 274 3.46 6.35 -14.76
CA LEU A 274 2.54 5.50 -15.50
C LEU A 274 1.19 5.42 -14.81
N VAL A 275 1.16 5.17 -13.49
CA VAL A 275 -0.08 5.11 -12.73
C VAL A 275 -0.83 6.45 -12.76
N ARG A 276 -0.11 7.57 -12.66
CA ARG A 276 -0.70 8.90 -12.79
C ARG A 276 -1.31 9.13 -14.18
N ALA A 277 -0.58 8.82 -15.24
CA ALA A 277 -1.07 9.00 -16.61
C ALA A 277 -2.30 8.12 -16.91
N VAL A 278 -2.29 6.87 -16.45
CA VAL A 278 -3.44 5.95 -16.60
C VAL A 278 -4.65 6.45 -15.81
N LYS A 279 -4.45 6.97 -14.59
CA LYS A 279 -5.52 7.60 -13.82
C LYS A 279 -6.12 8.79 -14.57
N ASP A 280 -5.27 9.68 -15.07
CA ASP A 280 -5.71 10.94 -15.69
C ASP A 280 -6.46 10.68 -17.00
N GLU A 281 -6.02 9.70 -17.80
CA GLU A 281 -6.63 9.36 -19.11
C GLU A 281 -7.83 8.41 -18.98
N PHE A 282 -7.71 7.35 -18.15
CA PHE A 282 -8.71 6.26 -18.10
C PHE A 282 -9.54 6.24 -16.81
N ASN A 283 -9.18 7.04 -15.80
CA ASN A 283 -9.77 6.98 -14.45
C ASN A 283 -9.74 5.55 -13.87
N VAL A 284 -8.60 4.88 -14.06
CA VAL A 284 -8.31 3.53 -13.61
C VAL A 284 -7.07 3.56 -12.70
N TYR A 285 -7.11 2.78 -11.64
CA TYR A 285 -5.96 2.52 -10.78
C TYR A 285 -5.45 1.08 -11.00
N PRO A 286 -4.17 0.80 -10.72
CA PRO A 286 -3.66 -0.56 -10.79
C PRO A 286 -4.32 -1.45 -9.72
N LEU A 287 -4.51 -2.72 -10.07
CA LEU A 287 -4.91 -3.79 -9.18
C LEU A 287 -3.85 -4.06 -8.10
N SER A 288 -2.58 -3.94 -8.45
CA SER A 288 -1.44 -4.00 -7.53
C SER A 288 -0.22 -3.30 -8.11
N VAL A 289 0.64 -2.80 -7.22
CA VAL A 289 2.00 -2.33 -7.56
C VAL A 289 2.96 -2.96 -6.57
N GLU A 290 4.03 -3.58 -7.08
CA GLU A 290 5.04 -4.30 -6.28
C GLU A 290 6.44 -3.85 -6.66
N GLY A 291 7.37 -3.83 -5.69
CA GLY A 291 8.78 -3.52 -5.91
C GLY A 291 9.09 -2.04 -6.17
N VAL A 292 8.11 -1.14 -6.02
CA VAL A 292 8.29 0.30 -6.30
C VAL A 292 9.27 0.97 -5.34
N ASP A 293 9.30 0.55 -4.08
CA ASP A 293 10.20 1.13 -3.07
C ASP A 293 11.68 0.79 -3.35
N GLU A 294 11.95 -0.44 -3.83
CA GLU A 294 13.31 -0.88 -4.20
C GLU A 294 13.73 -0.42 -5.60
N GLY A 295 12.78 -0.35 -6.54
CA GLY A 295 13.01 0.04 -7.94
C GLY A 295 13.84 -0.95 -8.77
N ARG A 296 14.22 -2.12 -8.23
CA ARG A 296 14.98 -3.14 -8.98
C ARG A 296 14.12 -3.81 -10.05
N TRP A 297 12.92 -4.20 -9.65
CA TRP A 297 11.89 -4.74 -10.52
C TRP A 297 10.53 -4.31 -9.98
N VAL A 298 9.87 -3.42 -10.70
CA VAL A 298 8.54 -2.93 -10.38
C VAL A 298 7.52 -3.65 -11.25
N VAL A 299 6.47 -4.17 -10.64
CA VAL A 299 5.33 -4.78 -11.36
C VAL A 299 4.09 -3.95 -11.12
N VAL A 300 3.50 -3.43 -12.19
CA VAL A 300 2.22 -2.70 -12.17
C VAL A 300 1.16 -3.57 -12.86
N ASP A 301 0.20 -4.04 -12.09
CA ASP A 301 -0.84 -4.98 -12.55
C ASP A 301 -2.16 -4.24 -12.79
N TYR A 302 -2.68 -4.26 -14.01
CA TYR A 302 -4.00 -3.76 -14.40
C TYR A 302 -4.98 -4.89 -14.78
N GLY A 303 -4.67 -6.13 -14.42
CA GLY A 303 -5.43 -7.33 -14.76
C GLY A 303 -5.02 -7.88 -16.12
N ALA A 304 -5.70 -7.47 -17.18
CA ALA A 304 -5.39 -7.96 -18.52
C ALA A 304 -4.07 -7.39 -19.08
N LEU A 305 -3.55 -6.30 -18.53
CA LEU A 305 -2.19 -5.81 -18.80
C LEU A 305 -1.34 -5.88 -17.54
N ILE A 306 -0.20 -6.56 -17.62
CA ILE A 306 0.87 -6.52 -16.61
C ILE A 306 2.04 -5.72 -17.16
N VAL A 307 2.53 -4.74 -16.41
CA VAL A 307 3.68 -3.91 -16.78
C VAL A 307 4.87 -4.22 -15.87
N HIS A 308 5.98 -4.63 -16.46
CA HIS A 308 7.24 -4.92 -15.79
C HIS A 308 8.25 -3.80 -16.07
N LEU A 309 8.66 -3.07 -15.04
CA LEU A 309 9.65 -2.00 -15.13
C LEU A 309 10.90 -2.43 -14.37
N PHE A 310 12.01 -2.60 -15.09
CA PHE A 310 13.26 -3.05 -14.51
C PHE A 310 14.23 -1.90 -14.34
N TYR A 311 15.11 -1.99 -13.34
CA TYR A 311 16.45 -1.45 -13.51
C TYR A 311 17.19 -2.31 -14.55
N ASP A 312 17.71 -1.70 -15.62
CA ASP A 312 18.19 -2.42 -16.81
C ASP A 312 19.19 -3.54 -16.51
N PHE A 313 20.09 -3.33 -15.56
CA PHE A 313 21.06 -4.34 -15.13
C PHE A 313 20.37 -5.62 -14.62
N VAL A 314 19.27 -5.47 -13.89
CA VAL A 314 18.52 -6.59 -13.29
C VAL A 314 17.70 -7.34 -14.35
N ARG A 315 17.21 -6.67 -15.39
CA ARG A 315 16.41 -7.30 -16.46
C ARG A 315 17.14 -8.46 -17.13
N GLN A 316 18.45 -8.33 -17.30
CA GLN A 316 19.30 -9.31 -17.97
C GLN A 316 19.41 -10.64 -17.19
N GLU A 317 19.18 -10.61 -15.88
CA GLU A 317 19.19 -11.80 -15.04
C GLU A 317 17.87 -12.58 -15.15
N TYR A 318 16.74 -11.88 -15.23
CA TYR A 318 15.40 -12.50 -15.27
C TYR A 318 14.99 -12.96 -16.67
N ARG A 319 15.34 -12.20 -17.72
CA ARG A 319 15.02 -12.49 -19.14
C ARG A 319 13.57 -12.94 -19.37
N LEU A 320 12.61 -12.23 -18.78
CA LEU A 320 11.19 -12.61 -18.83
C LEU A 320 10.65 -12.73 -20.26
N GLU A 321 11.24 -12.01 -21.22
CA GLU A 321 10.90 -12.08 -22.64
C GLU A 321 11.06 -13.50 -23.21
N ASP A 322 11.95 -14.32 -22.62
CA ASP A 322 12.10 -15.71 -23.02
C ASP A 322 10.84 -16.54 -22.74
N LEU A 323 10.03 -16.15 -21.75
CA LEU A 323 8.76 -16.80 -21.41
C LEU A 323 7.64 -16.46 -22.41
N TRP A 324 7.77 -15.33 -23.11
CA TRP A 324 6.73 -14.80 -24.01
C TRP A 324 7.08 -14.95 -25.49
N LYS A 325 8.13 -15.72 -25.83
CA LYS A 325 8.56 -15.99 -27.20
C LYS A 325 7.45 -16.54 -28.11
N ASN A 326 6.47 -17.22 -27.52
CA ASN A 326 5.33 -17.79 -28.26
C ASN A 326 4.16 -16.79 -28.40
N GLY A 327 4.23 -15.63 -27.75
CA GLY A 327 3.28 -14.53 -27.89
C GLY A 327 3.56 -13.66 -29.12
N THR A 328 2.63 -12.76 -29.43
CA THR A 328 2.78 -11.82 -30.55
C THR A 328 3.35 -10.48 -30.05
N GLU A 329 4.57 -10.13 -30.45
CA GLU A 329 5.15 -8.82 -30.12
C GLU A 329 4.38 -7.70 -30.81
N LEU A 330 3.93 -6.72 -30.02
CA LEU A 330 3.32 -5.51 -30.52
C LEU A 330 4.42 -4.60 -31.09
N LYS A 331 4.26 -4.17 -32.35
CA LYS A 331 5.20 -3.24 -33.00
C LYS A 331 5.02 -1.82 -32.47
N LEU A 332 5.56 -1.57 -31.28
CA LEU A 332 5.53 -0.26 -30.63
C LEU A 332 6.39 0.75 -31.41
N GLN A 333 5.89 1.98 -31.54
CA GLN A 333 6.64 3.09 -32.11
C GLN A 333 6.73 4.21 -31.09
N ASP A 334 7.94 4.70 -30.82
CA ASP A 334 8.13 5.91 -30.03
C ASP A 334 7.71 7.13 -30.86
N LYS A 335 6.50 7.63 -30.60
CA LYS A 335 5.96 8.81 -31.30
C LYS A 335 6.76 10.08 -30.98
N THR A 336 7.44 10.12 -29.85
CA THR A 336 8.26 11.26 -29.41
C THR A 336 9.56 11.33 -30.21
N ALA A 337 10.21 10.18 -30.45
CA ALA A 337 11.36 10.09 -31.35
C ALA A 337 10.96 10.38 -32.82
N ALA A 338 9.81 9.89 -33.27
CA ALA A 338 9.32 10.14 -34.63
C ALA A 338 9.03 11.63 -34.89
N ALA A 339 8.41 12.32 -33.92
CA ALA A 339 8.16 13.76 -33.98
C ALA A 339 9.48 14.57 -34.00
N ALA A 340 10.45 14.22 -33.15
CA ALA A 340 11.76 14.88 -33.12
C ALA A 340 12.55 14.69 -34.43
N ALA A 341 12.51 13.49 -35.03
CA ALA A 341 13.15 13.22 -36.31
C ALA A 341 12.49 13.99 -37.48
N SER A 342 11.18 14.22 -37.42
CA SER A 342 10.45 15.00 -38.43
C SER A 342 10.66 16.52 -38.30
N ALA A 343 11.03 17.00 -37.11
CA ALA A 343 11.27 18.41 -36.81
C ALA A 343 12.75 18.84 -36.96
N ALA A 344 13.67 17.88 -37.13
CA ALA A 344 15.06 18.18 -37.43
C ALA A 344 15.17 18.81 -38.83
N PRO A 345 15.85 19.96 -39.00
CA PRO A 345 16.01 20.57 -40.31
C PRO A 345 16.75 19.57 -41.22
N LYS A 346 16.18 19.32 -42.40
CA LYS A 346 16.89 18.57 -43.45
C LYS A 346 18.17 19.34 -43.79
N ALA A 347 19.31 18.72 -43.49
CA ALA A 347 20.64 19.27 -43.80
C ALA A 347 20.85 19.42 -45.31
#